data_AF-A0A967WZP3-F1
#
_entry.id   AF-A0A967WZP3-F1
#
_cell.length_a   1.000
_cell.length_b   1.000
_cell.length_c   1.000
_cell.angle_alpha   90.00
_cell.angle_beta   90.00
_cell.angle_gamma   90.00
#
_symmetry.space_group_name_H-M   'P 1'
#
loop_
_entity.id
_entity.type
_entity.pdbx_description
1 polymer ?
#
loop_
_entity_poly.entity_id
_entity_poly.type
_entity_poly.pdbx_seq_one_letter_code
_entity_poly.pdbx_strand_id
1 'polypeptide(L)'
;MHFFDSQTVRVHDFESTGFILDIGGGGEGIIGLLKGQEVIALDLRKEELEEAPPGPLKIVMDAKELQFLDGAFGTATAFFSLMYLKSREDQQKVLAEVF
;
A
#
# COMPACT_ATOMS: atom_id res chain seq x y z
N MET A 1 -34.29 5.77 6.68
CA MET A 1 -33.00 6.11 7.33
C MET A 1 -32.57 4.86 8.09
N HIS A 2 -31.48 4.22 7.68
CA HIS A 2 -30.94 3.07 8.40
C HIS A 2 -29.83 3.57 9.33
N PHE A 3 -29.92 3.21 10.61
CA PHE A 3 -28.87 3.45 11.59
C PHE A 3 -28.20 2.11 11.86
N PHE A 4 -26.87 2.12 11.80
CA PHE A 4 -26.05 0.98 12.19
C PHE A 4 -25.25 1.38 13.44
N ASP A 5 -25.07 0.46 14.36
CA ASP A 5 -24.22 0.70 15.53
C ASP A 5 -22.77 0.88 15.07
N SER A 6 -22.08 1.88 15.65
CA SER A 6 -20.65 2.06 15.42
C SER A 6 -19.89 0.88 16.02
N GLN A 7 -18.98 0.31 15.23
CA GLN A 7 -18.08 -0.75 15.67
C GLN A 7 -16.64 -0.25 15.60
N THR A 8 -15.87 -0.55 16.65
CA THR A 8 -14.43 -0.34 16.66
C THR A 8 -13.75 -1.70 16.56
N VAL A 9 -12.95 -1.89 15.51
CA VAL A 9 -12.13 -3.09 15.32
C VAL A 9 -10.68 -2.71 15.55
N ARG A 10 -9.97 -3.49 16.37
CA ARG A 10 -8.53 -3.34 16.54
C ARG A 10 -7.82 -4.15 15.46
N VAL A 11 -7.12 -3.46 14.58
CA VAL A 11 -6.18 -4.11 13.66
C VAL A 11 -4.89 -4.39 14.43
N HIS A 12 -4.55 -5.67 14.56
CA HIS A 12 -3.32 -6.09 15.20
C HIS A 12 -2.14 -5.99 14.22
N ASP A 13 -0.94 -5.93 14.78
CA ASP A 13 0.29 -5.94 14.00
C ASP A 13 0.47 -7.28 13.25
N PHE A 14 1.32 -7.29 12.22
CA PHE A 14 1.66 -8.48 11.42
C PHE A 14 3.17 -8.63 11.27
N GLU A 15 3.65 -9.86 11.08
CA GLU A 15 5.08 -10.11 10.89
C GLU A 15 5.56 -9.60 9.52
N SER A 16 6.69 -8.92 9.50
CA SER A 16 7.36 -8.41 8.30
C SER A 16 8.87 -8.51 8.47
N THR A 17 9.60 -8.68 7.36
CA THR A 17 11.08 -8.67 7.37
C THR A 17 11.60 -7.57 6.46
N GLY A 18 12.46 -6.70 6.99
CA GLY A 18 12.94 -5.54 6.25
C GLY A 18 11.84 -4.50 6.03
N PHE A 19 11.95 -3.73 4.94
CA PHE A 19 10.92 -2.78 4.55
C PHE A 19 9.69 -3.50 3.96
N ILE A 20 8.52 -2.91 4.17
CA ILE A 20 7.25 -3.32 3.58
C ILE A 20 6.99 -2.45 2.36
N LEU A 21 6.75 -3.07 1.20
CA LEU A 21 6.32 -2.36 0.01
C LEU A 21 4.78 -2.23 0.02
N ASP A 22 4.26 -1.02 0.17
CA ASP A 22 2.81 -0.78 0.19
C ASP A 22 2.32 -0.17 -1.13
N ILE A 23 1.63 -1.00 -1.92
CA ILE A 23 1.11 -0.64 -3.24
C ILE A 23 -0.19 0.15 -3.07
N GLY A 24 -0.21 1.39 -3.58
CA GLY A 24 -1.32 2.32 -3.39
C GLY A 24 -1.45 2.79 -1.95
N GLY A 25 -0.31 3.05 -1.29
CA GLY A 25 -0.23 3.48 0.11
C GLY A 25 -0.57 4.95 0.36
N GLY A 26 -1.15 5.64 -0.63
CA GLY A 26 -1.65 7.00 -0.52
C GLY A 26 -2.97 7.12 0.27
N GLY A 27 -3.52 8.34 0.35
CA GLY A 27 -4.80 8.64 0.99
C GLY A 27 -4.74 8.46 2.50
N GLU A 28 -5.57 7.58 3.06
CA GLU A 28 -5.55 7.28 4.51
C GLU A 28 -4.29 6.50 4.95
N GLY A 29 -3.60 5.83 4.02
CA GLY A 29 -2.32 5.16 4.26
C GLY A 29 -2.32 4.18 5.44
N ILE A 30 -3.28 3.25 5.49
CA ILE A 30 -3.53 2.35 6.62
C ILE A 30 -2.28 1.56 7.04
N ILE A 31 -1.50 1.04 6.09
CA ILE A 31 -0.28 0.29 6.40
C ILE A 31 0.79 1.23 6.97
N GLY A 32 0.92 2.44 6.42
CA GLY A 32 1.75 3.51 6.97
C GLY A 32 1.37 3.89 8.41
N LEU A 33 0.08 3.91 8.76
CA LEU A 33 -0.36 4.12 10.15
C LEU A 33 0.05 2.98 11.07
N LEU A 34 -0.05 1.74 10.59
CA LEU A 34 0.21 0.54 11.39
C LEU A 34 1.71 0.30 11.61
N LYS A 35 2.52 0.57 10.58
CA LYS A 35 3.93 0.17 10.50
C LYS A 35 4.93 1.33 10.37
N GLY A 36 4.43 2.55 10.19
CA GLY A 36 5.24 3.77 10.24
C GLY A 36 6.44 3.74 9.29
N GLN A 37 7.63 3.89 9.86
CA GLN A 37 8.90 3.99 9.12
C GLN A 37 9.35 2.68 8.47
N GLU A 38 8.71 1.56 8.77
CA GLU A 38 8.99 0.27 8.13
C GLU A 38 8.37 0.18 6.72
N VAL A 39 7.58 1.17 6.31
CA VAL A 39 6.81 1.15 5.06
C VAL A 39 7.44 2.05 4.00
N ILE A 40 7.53 1.51 2.78
CA ILE A 40 7.72 2.27 1.55
C ILE A 40 6.37 2.29 0.82
N ALA A 41 5.67 3.42 0.91
CA ALA A 41 4.38 3.63 0.29
C ALA A 41 4.51 4.15 -1.14
N LEU A 42 3.88 3.45 -2.08
CA LEU A 42 3.81 3.82 -3.48
C LEU A 42 2.43 4.32 -3.84
N ASP A 43 2.36 5.38 -4.65
CA ASP A 43 1.15 5.74 -5.39
C ASP A 43 1.56 6.38 -6.72
N LEU A 44 0.70 6.26 -7.74
CA LEU A 44 0.91 6.96 -9.01
C LEU A 44 0.67 8.47 -8.86
N ARG A 45 -0.18 8.86 -7.90
CA ARG A 45 -0.61 10.23 -7.68
C ARG A 45 0.10 10.83 -6.48
N LYS A 46 0.86 11.89 -6.72
CA LYS A 46 1.59 12.60 -5.67
C LYS A 46 0.66 13.13 -4.57
N GLU A 47 -0.52 13.58 -4.96
CA GLU A 47 -1.48 14.19 -4.03
C GLU A 47 -1.96 13.16 -2.99
N GLU A 48 -2.19 11.91 -3.40
CA GLU A 48 -2.57 10.82 -2.48
C GLU A 48 -1.44 10.56 -1.46
N LEU A 49 -0.17 10.59 -1.88
CA LEU A 49 0.96 10.45 -0.96
C LEU A 49 1.11 11.66 -0.02
N GLU A 50 0.79 12.86 -0.47
CA GLU A 50 0.81 14.06 0.38
C GLU A 50 -0.27 14.00 1.48
N GLU A 51 -1.43 13.41 1.18
CA GLU A 51 -2.51 13.16 2.14
C GLU A 51 -2.19 12.03 3.12
N ALA A 52 -1.35 11.07 2.72
CA ALA A 52 -0.93 9.97 3.57
C ALA A 52 -0.28 10.42 4.89
N PRO A 53 -0.40 9.64 5.97
CA PRO A 53 0.16 9.99 7.27
C PRO A 53 1.70 10.08 7.25
N PRO A 54 2.31 10.78 8.22
CA PRO A 54 3.76 10.76 8.40
C PRO A 54 4.23 9.39 8.89
N GLY A 55 5.50 9.03 8.60
CA GLY A 55 6.05 7.73 8.96
C GLY A 55 6.67 7.02 7.75
N PRO A 56 5.87 6.55 6.78
CA PRO A 56 6.37 5.85 5.61
C PRO A 56 7.31 6.72 4.76
N LEU A 57 8.26 6.08 4.09
CA LEU A 57 8.90 6.67 2.93
C LEU A 57 7.91 6.65 1.77
N LYS A 58 7.68 7.80 1.13
CA LYS A 58 6.67 7.95 0.09
C LYS A 58 7.33 8.14 -1.26
N ILE A 59 6.95 7.34 -2.25
CA ILE A 59 7.55 7.37 -3.60
C ILE A 59 6.43 7.38 -4.64
N VAL A 60 6.45 8.36 -5.53
CA VAL A 60 5.55 8.39 -6.69
C VAL A 60 6.06 7.37 -7.71
N MET A 61 5.30 6.30 -7.96
CA MET A 61 5.72 5.19 -8.84
C MET A 61 4.50 4.44 -9.39
N ASP A 62 4.58 3.97 -10.65
CA ASP A 62 3.61 3.02 -11.21
C ASP A 62 3.94 1.61 -10.72
N ALA A 63 3.02 0.99 -9.98
CA ALA A 63 3.20 -0.36 -9.47
C ALA A 63 3.25 -1.46 -10.55
N LYS A 64 2.93 -1.13 -11.81
CA LYS A 64 3.08 -2.05 -12.95
C LYS A 64 4.49 -2.07 -13.53
N GLU A 65 5.37 -1.16 -13.09
CA GLU A 65 6.75 -1.03 -13.54
C GLU A 65 7.60 -0.58 -12.35
N LEU A 66 7.81 -1.51 -11.41
CA LEU A 66 8.57 -1.22 -10.20
C LEU A 66 10.05 -1.05 -10.56
N GLN A 67 10.67 -0.04 -9.96
CA GLN A 67 12.07 0.30 -10.22
C GLN A 67 13.01 -0.24 -9.14
N PHE A 68 12.57 -1.25 -8.41
CA PHE A 68 13.35 -1.92 -7.37
C PHE A 68 14.04 -3.17 -7.92
N LEU A 69 15.04 -3.66 -7.20
CA LEU A 69 15.67 -4.94 -7.53
C LEU A 69 14.72 -6.09 -7.17
N ASP A 70 14.76 -7.15 -7.96
CA ASP A 70 14.04 -8.39 -7.66
C ASP A 70 14.37 -8.89 -6.25
N GLY A 71 13.34 -9.26 -5.50
CA GLY A 71 13.49 -9.77 -4.12
C GLY A 71 13.99 -8.73 -3.11
N ALA A 72 13.94 -7.43 -3.42
CA ALA A 72 14.32 -6.38 -2.47
C ALA A 72 13.41 -6.29 -1.23
N PHE A 73 12.18 -6.81 -1.32
CA PHE A 73 11.20 -6.77 -0.23
C PHE A 73 10.79 -8.18 0.18
N GLY A 74 10.78 -8.44 1.49
CA GLY A 74 10.27 -9.69 2.05
C GLY A 74 8.75 -9.67 2.29
N THR A 75 8.11 -8.50 2.17
CA THR A 75 6.68 -8.32 2.43
C THR A 75 6.14 -7.19 1.56
N ALA A 76 4.98 -7.42 0.97
CA ALA A 76 4.24 -6.41 0.21
C ALA A 76 2.77 -6.40 0.60
N THR A 77 2.17 -5.22 0.59
CA THR A 77 0.76 -4.98 0.93
C THR A 77 0.07 -4.22 -0.19
N ALA A 78 -1.24 -4.40 -0.30
CA ALA A 78 -2.07 -3.74 -1.30
C ALA A 78 -3.49 -3.55 -0.75
N PHE A 79 -3.65 -2.63 0.21
CA PHE A 79 -4.94 -2.44 0.89
C PHE A 79 -5.92 -1.68 -0.03
N PHE A 80 -6.93 -2.38 -0.56
CA PHE A 80 -7.91 -1.91 -1.56
C PHE A 80 -7.34 -1.38 -2.90
N SER A 81 -6.04 -1.17 -3.03
CA SER A 81 -5.41 -0.57 -4.22
C SER A 81 -5.66 -1.34 -5.52
N LEU A 82 -5.61 -2.68 -5.49
CA LEU A 82 -5.85 -3.51 -6.68
C LEU A 82 -7.28 -3.35 -7.25
N MET A 83 -8.25 -2.90 -6.45
CA MET A 83 -9.63 -2.66 -6.90
C MET A 83 -9.76 -1.44 -7.82
N TYR A 84 -8.79 -0.52 -7.79
CA TYR A 84 -8.78 0.69 -8.63
C TYR A 84 -8.11 0.46 -9.98
N LEU A 85 -7.47 -0.70 -10.18
CA LEU A 85 -6.90 -1.09 -11.47
C LEU A 85 -8.03 -1.46 -12.44
N LYS A 86 -7.97 -0.89 -13.65
CA LYS A 86 -9.06 -0.98 -14.64
C LYS A 86 -9.19 -2.35 -15.29
N SER A 87 -8.12 -3.14 -15.30
CA SER A 87 -8.09 -4.41 -16.00
C SER A 87 -7.45 -5.52 -15.16
N ARG A 88 -7.86 -6.75 -15.44
CA ARG A 88 -7.22 -7.95 -14.87
C ARG A 88 -5.75 -8.05 -15.28
N GLU A 89 -5.41 -7.59 -16.49
CA GLU A 89 -4.03 -7.56 -16.97
C GLU A 89 -3.17 -6.63 -16.11
N ASP A 90 -3.67 -5.44 -15.77
CA ASP A 90 -2.96 -4.51 -14.88
C ASP A 90 -2.79 -5.12 -13.47
N GLN A 91 -3.82 -5.77 -12.93
CA GLN A 91 -3.72 -6.48 -11.65
C GLN A 91 -2.65 -7.58 -11.70
N GLN A 92 -2.59 -8.35 -12.79
CA GLN A 92 -1.59 -9.39 -12.98
C GLN A 92 -0.18 -8.82 -13.09
N LYS A 93 0.00 -7.70 -13.79
CA LYS A 93 1.30 -7.01 -13.90
C LYS A 93 1.79 -6.56 -12.52
N VAL A 94 0.95 -5.87 -11.75
CA VAL A 94 1.31 -5.45 -10.38
C VAL A 94 1.69 -6.65 -9.51
N LEU A 95 0.92 -7.74 -9.57
CA LEU A 95 1.24 -8.94 -8.78
C LEU A 95 2.56 -9.60 -9.20
N ALA A 96 2.90 -9.57 -10.49
CA ALA A 96 4.15 -10.13 -11.02
C ALA A 96 5.37 -9.24 -10.74
N GLU A 97 5.20 -7.93 -10.60
CA GLU A 97 6.28 -7.02 -10.19
C GLU A 97 6.64 -7.21 -8.70
N VAL A 98 5.67 -7.65 -7.89
CA VAL A 98 5.85 -7.85 -6.45
C VAL A 98 6.36 -9.26 -6.11
N PHE A 99 6.18 -10.25 -6.99
CA PHE A 99 6.55 -11.66 -6.80
C PHE A 99 7.02 -12.34 -8.09
#